data_AF-A0A8T6NE16-F1
#
_entry.id   AF-A0A8T6NE16-F1
#
_cell.length_a   1.000
_cell.length_b   1.000
_cell.length_c   1.000
_cell.angle_alpha   90.00
_cell.angle_beta   90.00
_cell.angle_gamma   90.00
#
_symmetry.space_group_name_H-M   'P 1'
#
loop_
_entity.id
_entity.type
_entity.pdbx_description
1 polymer ?
#
loop_
_entity_poly.entity_id
_entity_poly.type
_entity_poly.pdbx_seq_one_letter_code
_entity_poly.pdbx_strand_id
1 'polypeptide(L)'
;NPIDFLQPLPQHQMEDAADLLSKSDGKGNNSTLQSLAGMIRDIERMIGTILNSHGGRWSQHEEELFLRIAVRRGWPVEDEMTSTRLLLVASRIAEAKGSRDVAFQELGATLVSAPKAGAEDSDAIARIRAKMTEAERIIAGLR
;
A
#
# COMPACT_ATOMS: atom_id res chain seq x y z
N ASN A 1 -15.60 6.49 -10.53
CA ASN A 1 -16.24 6.23 -9.22
C ASN A 1 -15.20 6.30 -8.13
N PRO A 2 -15.49 6.92 -6.97
CA PRO A 2 -14.63 6.81 -5.81
C PRO A 2 -14.49 5.33 -5.41
N ILE A 3 -13.32 4.94 -4.92
CA ILE A 3 -13.09 3.59 -4.39
C ILE A 3 -13.90 3.45 -3.10
N ASP A 4 -14.70 2.39 -2.99
CA ASP A 4 -15.40 2.04 -1.76
C ASP A 4 -14.57 1.01 -0.97
N PHE A 5 -13.79 1.48 0.00
CA PHE A 5 -12.94 0.62 0.83
C PHE A 5 -13.74 -0.27 1.79
N LEU A 6 -15.03 0.02 2.01
CA LEU A 6 -15.92 -0.77 2.88
C LEU A 6 -16.60 -1.90 2.12
N GLN A 7 -16.52 -1.90 0.79
CA GLN A 7 -17.00 -3.01 -0.02
C GLN A 7 -16.24 -4.30 0.34
N PRO A 8 -16.95 -5.40 0.67
CA PRO A 8 -16.31 -6.68 0.95
C PRO A 8 -15.50 -7.19 -0.23
N LEU A 9 -14.31 -7.73 0.04
CA LEU A 9 -13.54 -8.43 -0.99
C LEU A 9 -14.25 -9.73 -1.45
N PRO A 10 -14.02 -10.17 -2.69
CA PRO A 10 -14.49 -11.46 -3.17
C PRO A 10 -14.05 -12.63 -2.27
N GLN A 11 -14.91 -13.63 -2.12
CA GLN A 11 -14.67 -14.77 -1.21
C GLN A 11 -13.33 -15.49 -1.47
N HIS A 12 -12.92 -15.67 -2.73
CA HIS A 12 -11.63 -16.31 -3.04
C HIS A 12 -10.43 -15.53 -2.50
N GLN A 13 -10.46 -14.19 -2.51
CA GLN A 13 -9.38 -13.37 -1.95
C GLN A 13 -9.34 -13.46 -0.42
N MET A 14 -10.50 -13.62 0.21
CA MET A 14 -10.61 -13.85 1.65
C MET A 14 -10.05 -15.21 2.05
N GLU A 15 -10.30 -16.24 1.24
CA GLU A 15 -9.75 -17.59 1.42
C GLU A 15 -8.23 -17.58 1.24
N ASP A 16 -7.72 -16.95 0.18
CA ASP A 16 -6.29 -16.79 -0.05
C ASP A 16 -5.60 -16.07 1.12
N ALA A 17 -6.22 -15.01 1.65
CA ALA A 17 -5.70 -14.25 2.79
C ALA A 17 -5.69 -15.10 4.09
N ALA A 18 -6.74 -15.88 4.34
CA ALA A 18 -6.81 -16.77 5.49
C ALA A 18 -5.80 -17.93 5.39
N ASP A 19 -5.60 -18.48 4.19
CA ASP A 19 -4.60 -19.51 3.93
C ASP A 19 -3.19 -18.97 4.14
N LEU A 20 -2.88 -17.77 3.63
CA LEU A 20 -1.59 -17.12 3.87
C LEU A 20 -1.31 -16.89 5.36
N LEU A 21 -2.34 -16.57 6.13
CA LEU A 21 -2.23 -16.35 7.57
C LEU A 21 -2.02 -17.66 8.33
N SER A 22 -2.73 -18.72 7.97
CA SER A 22 -2.75 -20.01 8.68
C SER A 22 -1.70 -21.02 8.19
N LYS A 23 -1.01 -20.72 7.09
CA LYS A 23 0.01 -21.60 6.50
C LYS A 23 1.14 -21.88 7.50
N SER A 24 1.32 -23.15 7.81
CA SER A 24 2.39 -23.64 8.68
C SER A 24 3.70 -23.74 7.93
N ASP A 25 4.72 -22.96 8.32
CA ASP A 25 6.08 -23.10 7.79
C ASP A 25 6.89 -24.21 8.52
N GLY A 26 6.27 -24.87 9.48
CA GLY A 26 6.84 -25.98 10.26
C GLY A 26 7.45 -25.53 11.59
N LYS A 27 7.15 -26.30 12.64
CA LYS A 27 7.65 -26.19 14.02
C LYS A 27 7.28 -24.90 14.78
N GLY A 28 5.99 -24.56 14.80
CA GLY A 28 5.44 -23.50 15.64
C GLY A 28 3.95 -23.70 15.95
N ASN A 29 3.46 -23.13 17.04
CA ASN A 29 2.07 -23.24 17.49
C ASN A 29 1.13 -22.48 16.54
N ASN A 30 0.65 -23.18 15.50
CA ASN A 30 -0.26 -22.64 14.47
C ASN A 30 -1.63 -22.20 15.00
N SER A 31 -2.00 -22.52 16.25
CA SER A 31 -3.33 -22.23 16.81
C SER A 31 -3.65 -20.73 16.85
N THR A 32 -2.64 -19.90 17.11
CA THR A 32 -2.79 -18.44 17.15
C THR A 32 -3.10 -17.87 15.77
N LEU A 33 -2.30 -18.25 14.76
CA LEU A 33 -2.51 -17.87 13.37
C LEU A 33 -3.83 -18.40 12.80
N GLN A 34 -4.23 -19.62 13.16
CA GLN A 34 -5.54 -20.19 12.80
C GLN A 34 -6.69 -19.40 13.44
N SER A 35 -6.54 -18.95 14.69
CA SER A 35 -7.54 -18.11 15.36
C SER A 35 -7.69 -16.77 14.63
N LEU A 36 -6.59 -16.14 14.24
CA LEU A 36 -6.60 -14.92 13.43
C LEU A 36 -7.22 -15.15 12.04
N ALA A 37 -6.95 -16.29 11.40
CA ALA A 37 -7.57 -16.65 10.12
C ALA A 37 -9.10 -16.80 10.24
N GLY A 38 -9.59 -17.32 11.36
CA GLY A 38 -11.03 -17.34 11.68
C GLY A 38 -11.65 -15.93 11.78
N MET A 39 -10.84 -14.90 12.05
CA MET A 39 -11.25 -13.50 12.14
C MET A 39 -10.97 -12.70 10.86
N ILE A 40 -10.68 -13.35 9.72
CA ILE A 40 -10.23 -12.67 8.50
C ILE A 40 -11.21 -11.59 8.01
N ARG A 41 -12.51 -11.78 8.20
CA ARG A 41 -13.54 -10.77 7.86
C ARG A 41 -13.49 -9.53 8.77
N ASP A 42 -13.13 -9.69 10.03
CA ASP A 42 -12.98 -8.56 10.95
C ASP A 42 -11.68 -7.81 10.70
N ILE A 43 -10.61 -8.53 10.33
CA ILE A 43 -9.36 -7.97 9.82
C ILE A 43 -9.63 -7.11 8.58
N GLU A 44 -10.33 -7.67 7.60
CA GLU A 44 -10.68 -6.98 6.35
C GLU A 44 -11.53 -5.73 6.57
N ARG A 45 -12.54 -5.81 7.44
CA ARG A 45 -13.37 -4.65 7.81
C ARG A 45 -12.55 -3.56 8.50
N MET A 46 -11.62 -3.95 9.38
CA MET A 46 -10.76 -3.00 10.07
C MET A 46 -9.84 -2.26 9.10
N ILE A 47 -9.25 -2.98 8.15
CA ILE A 47 -8.42 -2.39 7.08
C ILE A 47 -9.24 -1.44 6.22
N GLY A 48 -10.44 -1.83 5.79
CA GLY A 48 -11.34 -0.95 5.05
C GLY A 48 -11.68 0.34 5.81
N THR A 49 -11.86 0.25 7.13
CA THR A 49 -12.10 1.42 8.00
C THR A 49 -10.88 2.34 8.09
N ILE A 50 -9.68 1.77 8.22
CA ILE A 50 -8.43 2.53 8.24
C ILE A 50 -8.24 3.24 6.90
N LEU A 51 -8.38 2.52 5.78
CA LEU A 51 -8.27 3.11 4.43
C LEU A 51 -9.28 4.24 4.24
N ASN A 52 -10.54 4.05 4.61
CA ASN A 52 -11.57 5.06 4.46
C ASN A 52 -11.27 6.32 5.31
N SER A 53 -10.72 6.17 6.50
CA SER A 53 -10.35 7.30 7.37
C SER A 53 -9.05 8.00 6.97
N HIS A 54 -8.13 7.31 6.29
CA HIS A 54 -6.81 7.82 5.90
C HIS A 54 -6.69 8.16 4.41
N GLY A 55 -7.82 8.23 3.69
CA GLY A 55 -7.84 8.61 2.27
C GLY A 55 -7.23 7.57 1.34
N GLY A 56 -7.33 6.29 1.71
CA GLY A 56 -6.81 5.16 0.99
C GLY A 56 -5.32 4.89 1.18
N ARG A 57 -4.64 5.58 2.10
CA ARG A 57 -3.22 5.33 2.39
C ARG A 57 -3.05 4.05 3.22
N TRP A 58 -2.05 3.26 2.85
CA TRP A 58 -1.53 2.16 3.66
C TRP A 58 -0.01 2.28 3.68
N SER A 59 0.54 2.65 4.83
CA SER A 59 1.97 2.81 5.08
C SER A 59 2.29 2.34 6.49
N GLN A 60 3.56 2.45 6.91
CA GLN A 60 3.98 2.09 8.26
C GLN A 60 3.09 2.72 9.36
N HIS A 61 2.63 3.96 9.17
CA HIS A 61 1.75 4.61 10.15
C HIS A 61 0.41 3.89 10.32
N GLU A 62 -0.21 3.48 9.21
CA GLU A 62 -1.47 2.74 9.21
C GLU A 62 -1.29 1.28 9.68
N GLU A 63 -0.16 0.66 9.38
CA GLU A 63 0.23 -0.66 9.89
C GLU A 63 0.39 -0.65 11.42
N GLU A 64 1.08 0.36 11.97
CA GLU A 64 1.20 0.58 13.42
C GLU A 64 -0.17 0.84 14.07
N LEU A 65 -1.02 1.64 13.42
CA LEU A 65 -2.40 1.86 13.90
C LEU A 65 -3.19 0.55 13.93
N PHE A 66 -3.12 -0.25 12.87
CA PHE A 66 -3.77 -1.54 12.77
C PHE A 66 -3.34 -2.48 13.91
N LEU A 67 -2.04 -2.61 14.18
CA LEU A 67 -1.54 -3.42 15.30
C LEU A 67 -2.00 -2.89 16.66
N ARG A 68 -1.97 -1.57 16.90
CA ARG A 68 -2.49 -1.00 18.15
C ARG A 68 -3.97 -1.33 18.37
N ILE A 69 -4.78 -1.32 17.31
CA ILE A 69 -6.20 -1.69 17.41
C ILE A 69 -6.34 -3.20 17.65
N ALA A 70 -5.54 -4.04 16.97
CA ALA A 70 -5.53 -5.49 17.20
C ALA A 70 -5.22 -5.82 18.67
N VAL A 71 -4.17 -5.24 19.24
CA VAL A 71 -3.82 -5.38 20.67
C VAL A 71 -4.97 -4.91 21.56
N ARG A 72 -5.57 -3.74 21.28
CA ARG A 72 -6.70 -3.21 22.04
C ARG A 72 -7.94 -4.11 21.99
N ARG A 73 -8.14 -4.84 20.88
CA ARG A 73 -9.22 -5.83 20.70
C ARG A 73 -8.91 -7.18 21.36
N GLY A 74 -7.72 -7.36 21.92
CA GLY A 74 -7.28 -8.64 22.50
C GLY A 74 -6.98 -9.70 21.45
N TRP A 75 -6.58 -9.29 20.24
CA TRP A 75 -6.11 -10.25 19.24
C TRP A 75 -4.73 -10.78 19.63
N PRO A 76 -4.46 -12.08 19.41
CA PRO A 76 -3.20 -12.69 19.82
C PRO A 76 -2.09 -12.29 18.84
N VAL A 77 -1.47 -11.13 19.06
CA VAL A 77 -0.44 -10.52 18.18
C VAL A 77 0.82 -10.11 18.96
N GLU A 78 1.02 -10.68 20.14
CA GLU A 78 2.14 -10.37 21.04
C GLU A 78 3.47 -10.91 20.52
N ASP A 79 3.41 -11.99 19.74
CA ASP A 79 4.55 -12.64 19.12
C ASP A 79 4.92 -11.97 17.79
N GLU A 80 6.22 -11.72 17.59
CA GLU A 80 6.74 -11.00 16.42
C GLU A 80 6.46 -11.73 15.11
N MET A 81 6.53 -13.06 15.11
CA MET A 81 6.22 -13.86 13.92
C MET A 81 4.74 -13.73 13.55
N THR A 82 3.87 -13.72 14.56
CA THR A 82 2.43 -13.52 14.39
C THR A 82 2.09 -12.12 13.89
N SER A 83 2.64 -11.06 14.51
CA SER A 83 2.40 -9.69 14.09
C SER A 83 2.92 -9.43 12.67
N THR A 84 4.09 -9.97 12.33
CA THR A 84 4.68 -9.87 10.98
C THR A 84 3.79 -10.52 9.94
N ARG A 85 3.29 -11.73 10.20
CA ARG A 85 2.42 -12.43 9.26
C ARG A 85 1.06 -11.75 9.11
N LEU A 86 0.52 -11.24 10.21
CA LEU A 86 -0.71 -10.48 10.19
C LEU A 86 -0.56 -9.18 9.38
N LEU A 87 0.55 -8.46 9.54
CA LEU A 87 0.86 -7.27 8.74
C LEU A 87 0.97 -7.60 7.25
N LEU A 88 1.67 -8.68 6.89
CA LEU A 88 1.76 -9.14 5.49
C LEU A 88 0.37 -9.36 4.88
N VAL A 89 -0.51 -10.06 5.59
CA VAL A 89 -1.89 -10.30 5.13
C VAL A 89 -2.70 -9.00 5.08
N ALA A 90 -2.53 -8.12 6.06
CA ALA A 90 -3.21 -6.83 6.08
C ALA A 90 -2.82 -5.95 4.88
N SER A 91 -1.54 -5.91 4.53
CA SER A 91 -1.06 -5.16 3.36
C SER A 91 -1.60 -5.75 2.04
N ARG A 92 -1.74 -7.07 1.94
CA ARG A 92 -2.40 -7.71 0.77
C ARG A 92 -3.88 -7.38 0.66
N ILE A 93 -4.60 -7.37 1.78
CA ILE A 93 -6.01 -6.96 1.80
C ILE A 93 -6.15 -5.48 1.45
N ALA A 94 -5.25 -4.62 1.97
CA ALA A 94 -5.24 -3.20 1.65
C ALA A 94 -5.01 -2.96 0.15
N GLU A 95 -4.03 -3.65 -0.43
CA GLU A 95 -3.73 -3.63 -1.87
C GLU A 95 -4.95 -4.07 -2.69
N ALA A 96 -5.58 -5.19 -2.33
CA ALA A 96 -6.79 -5.69 -3.00
C ALA A 96 -7.98 -4.72 -2.90
N LYS A 97 -8.06 -3.94 -1.81
CA LYS A 97 -9.05 -2.86 -1.63
C LYS A 97 -8.69 -1.56 -2.35
N GLY A 98 -7.55 -1.51 -3.05
CA GLY A 98 -7.11 -0.36 -3.82
C GLY A 98 -6.39 0.70 -2.98
N SER A 99 -5.68 0.28 -1.93
CA SER A 99 -4.82 1.20 -1.18
C SER A 99 -3.79 1.86 -2.09
N ARG A 100 -3.49 3.12 -1.81
CA ARG A 100 -2.42 3.89 -2.44
C ARG A 100 -1.16 3.63 -1.65
N ASP A 101 -0.27 2.85 -2.25
CA ASP A 101 1.04 2.59 -1.69
C ASP A 101 1.79 3.92 -1.51
N VAL A 102 2.30 4.17 -0.31
CA VAL A 102 3.21 5.29 -0.05
C VAL A 102 4.62 4.79 0.27
N ALA A 103 4.83 3.48 0.41
CA ALA A 103 6.09 2.93 0.89
C ALA A 103 6.80 2.04 -0.14
N PHE A 104 7.55 2.68 -1.03
CA PHE A 104 8.89 2.19 -1.40
C PHE A 104 9.86 3.37 -1.32
N GLN A 105 10.24 3.72 -0.09
CA GLN A 105 11.41 4.56 0.13
C GLN A 105 11.98 4.26 1.52
N GLU A 106 12.78 3.19 1.59
CA GLU A 106 14.11 3.18 2.21
C GLU A 106 14.67 1.75 2.23
N LEU A 107 15.40 1.40 1.16
CA LEU A 107 16.69 0.71 1.19
C LEU A 107 17.13 0.46 -0.26
N GLY A 108 17.83 1.46 -0.83
CA GLY A 108 18.78 1.21 -1.93
C GLY A 108 18.23 1.03 -3.35
N ALA A 109 17.16 1.71 -3.76
CA ALA A 109 16.78 1.78 -5.18
C ALA A 109 16.58 3.23 -5.63
N THR A 110 17.28 3.59 -6.70
CA THR A 110 17.22 4.87 -7.40
C THR A 110 15.80 5.39 -7.58
N LEU A 111 15.58 6.64 -7.16
CA LEU A 111 14.35 7.39 -7.33
C LEU A 111 13.92 7.44 -8.80
N VAL A 112 12.89 6.68 -9.17
CA VAL A 112 12.04 7.03 -10.30
C VAL A 112 10.74 7.53 -9.69
N SER A 113 10.66 8.85 -9.50
CA SER A 113 9.42 9.53 -9.12
C SER A 113 8.35 9.25 -10.18
N ALA A 114 7.26 8.60 -9.78
CA ALA A 114 6.00 8.67 -10.50
C ALA A 114 5.38 10.06 -10.30
N PRO A 115 4.60 10.59 -11.27
CA PRO A 115 4.43 12.02 -11.43
C PRO A 115 3.50 12.62 -10.37
N LYS A 116 4.03 13.65 -9.72
CA LYS A 116 3.26 14.61 -8.94
C LYS A 116 2.41 15.42 -9.94
N ALA A 117 1.13 15.10 -10.05
CA ALA A 117 0.19 15.95 -10.77
C ALA A 117 0.07 17.28 -10.03
N GLY A 118 0.78 18.30 -10.51
CA GLY A 118 0.68 19.67 -10.01
C GLY A 118 1.99 20.45 -10.11
N ALA A 119 2.10 21.24 -11.18
CA ALA A 119 2.88 22.49 -11.25
C ALA A 119 4.39 22.47 -11.58
N GLU A 120 4.90 21.52 -12.38
CA GLU A 120 6.28 21.62 -12.93
C GLU A 120 6.37 21.55 -14.48
N ASP A 121 5.31 21.17 -15.19
CA ASP A 121 5.32 21.04 -16.67
C ASP A 121 5.59 22.35 -17.41
N SER A 122 5.42 23.51 -16.77
CA SER A 122 5.62 24.80 -17.42
C SER A 122 7.10 25.09 -17.72
N ASP A 123 8.03 24.66 -16.85
CA ASP A 123 9.45 24.96 -17.00
C ASP A 123 10.14 24.02 -18.01
N ALA A 124 9.79 22.73 -18.00
CA ALA A 124 10.31 21.77 -18.96
C ALA A 124 9.88 22.12 -20.40
N ILE A 125 8.61 22.48 -20.61
CA ILE A 125 8.11 22.90 -21.92
C ILE A 125 8.76 24.23 -22.35
N ALA A 126 9.00 25.17 -21.43
CA ALA A 126 9.68 26.43 -21.73
C ALA A 126 11.12 26.19 -22.21
N ARG A 127 11.85 25.27 -21.57
CA ARG A 127 13.24 24.93 -21.96
C ARG A 127 13.32 24.21 -23.30
N ILE A 128 12.37 23.33 -23.61
CA ILE A 128 12.27 22.66 -24.92
C ILE A 128 11.99 23.70 -26.01
N ARG A 129 11.04 24.63 -25.76
CA ARG A 129 10.72 25.70 -26.73
C ARG A 129 11.92 26.63 -26.97
N ALA A 130 12.64 27.02 -25.92
CA ALA A 130 13.84 27.84 -26.05
C ALA A 130 14.93 27.17 -26.90
N LYS A 131 15.15 25.86 -26.73
CA LYS A 131 16.12 25.11 -27.55
C LYS A 131 15.69 24.99 -29.01
N MET A 132 14.39 24.83 -29.30
CA MET A 132 13.90 24.81 -30.68
C MET A 132 14.13 26.16 -31.38
N THR A 133 13.87 27.27 -30.69
CA THR A 133 14.11 28.62 -31.26
C THR A 133 15.60 28.91 -31.51
N GLU A 134 16.50 28.41 -30.65
CA GLU A 134 17.96 28.50 -30.87
C GLU A 134 18.38 27.70 -32.11
N ALA A 135 17.89 26.47 -32.25
CA ALA A 135 18.20 25.61 -33.38
C ALA A 135 17.64 26.16 -34.71
N GLU A 136 16.44 26.76 -34.68
CA GLU A 136 15.84 27.41 -35.83
C GLU A 136 16.65 28.64 -36.29
N ARG A 137 17.25 29.40 -35.37
CA ARG A 137 18.14 30.53 -35.71
C ARG A 137 19.45 30.08 -36.38
N ILE A 138 20.01 28.95 -35.94
CA ILE A 138 21.23 28.38 -36.53
C ILE A 138 20.94 27.85 -37.95
N ILE A 139 19.77 27.26 -38.17
CA ILE A 139 19.36 26.73 -39.47
C ILE A 139 18.96 27.87 -40.44
N ALA A 140 18.37 28.97 -39.94
CA ALA A 140 17.93 30.09 -40.75
C ALA A 140 19.04 31.10 -41.15
N GLY A 141 20.30 30.87 -40.74
CA GLY A 141 21.45 31.60 -41.29
C GLY A 141 21.46 33.11 -41.05
N LEU A 142 21.12 33.57 -39.84
CA LEU A 142 21.31 34.96 -39.44
C LEU A 142 22.40 35.05 -38.36
N ARG A 143 23.56 35.60 -38.74
CA ARG A 143 24.55 36.17 -37.82
C ARG A 143 24.00 37.44 -37.19
#